data_AF-A0A4P2QAT9-F1
#
_entry.id   AF-A0A4P2QAT9-F1
#
_cell.length_a   1.000
_cell.length_b   1.000
_cell.length_c   1.000
_cell.angle_alpha   90.00
_cell.angle_beta   90.00
_cell.angle_gamma   90.00
#
_symmetry.space_group_name_H-M   'P 1'
#
loop_
_entity.id
_entity.type
_entity.pdbx_description
1 polymer ?
#
loop_
_entity_poly.entity_id
_entity_poly.type
_entity_poly.pdbx_seq_one_letter_code
_entity_poly.pdbx_strand_id
1 'polypeptide(L)'
;MPWPGRPGARLRSATPARPPCPGAPSLVKLFAEGALSNLSNPKVTIFYLAFLPQFVPADAEHPTLLLVALGTAFSLLTLLVKGLVGFFSGALSAWLRGRPRVLTGVHRTSGAVMVGLGIKLALERRT
;
A
#
# COMPACT_ATOMS: atom_id res chain seq x y z
N MET A 1 30.28 -40.67 40.30
CA MET A 1 29.54 -39.72 41.16
C MET A 1 28.39 -39.15 40.33
N PRO A 2 27.15 -39.68 40.43
CA PRO A 2 26.02 -39.28 39.60
C PRO A 2 25.25 -38.10 40.23
N TRP A 3 24.82 -37.16 39.39
CA TRP A 3 24.10 -35.94 39.77
C TRP A 3 22.62 -36.22 40.10
N PRO A 4 22.06 -35.78 41.25
CA PRO A 4 20.68 -36.03 41.61
C PRO A 4 19.73 -34.96 41.06
N GLY A 5 18.66 -35.40 40.39
CA GLY A 5 17.35 -34.76 40.38
C GLY A 5 17.23 -33.34 39.82
N ARG A 6 16.82 -33.22 38.54
CA ARG A 6 15.96 -32.10 38.12
C ARG A 6 14.65 -32.67 37.57
N PRO A 7 13.52 -32.52 38.30
CA PRO A 7 12.21 -32.87 37.78
C PRO A 7 11.96 -32.11 36.47
N GLY A 8 11.37 -32.80 35.50
CA GLY A 8 11.12 -32.29 34.16
C GLY A 8 10.50 -30.89 34.20
N ALA A 9 11.31 -29.89 33.86
CA ALA A 9 10.86 -28.56 33.53
C ALA A 9 10.10 -28.69 32.21
N ARG A 10 8.82 -29.04 32.34
CA ARG A 10 7.82 -28.97 31.29
C ARG A 10 7.82 -27.51 30.86
N LEU A 11 8.54 -27.19 29.79
CA LEU A 11 8.46 -25.90 29.11
C LEU A 11 6.99 -25.73 28.74
N ARG A 12 6.23 -25.03 29.59
CA ARG A 12 4.93 -24.51 29.21
C ARG A 12 5.23 -23.64 28.00
N SER A 13 4.87 -24.11 26.82
CA SER A 13 4.70 -23.29 25.64
C SER A 13 3.64 -22.25 26.02
N ALA A 14 4.09 -21.15 26.62
CA ALA A 14 3.28 -19.96 26.78
C ALA A 14 3.04 -19.47 25.36
N THR A 15 1.92 -19.88 24.78
CA THR A 15 1.39 -19.28 23.57
C THR A 15 1.34 -17.78 23.85
N PRO A 16 2.14 -16.92 23.18
CA PRO A 16 2.09 -15.50 23.45
C PRO A 16 0.65 -15.07 23.19
N ALA A 17 -0.01 -14.55 24.23
CA ALA A 17 -1.34 -13.99 24.12
C ALA A 17 -1.29 -12.96 22.98
N ARG A 18 -2.04 -13.22 21.90
CA ARG A 18 -2.13 -12.26 20.80
C ARG A 18 -2.57 -10.93 21.41
N PRO A 19 -1.88 -9.81 21.12
CA PRO A 19 -2.33 -8.51 21.59
C PRO A 19 -3.79 -8.34 21.15
N PRO A 20 -4.65 -7.74 22.01
CA PRO A 20 -6.03 -7.49 21.65
C PRO A 20 -6.05 -6.76 20.32
N CYS A 21 -6.72 -7.36 19.32
CA CYS A 21 -6.85 -6.73 18.01
C CYS A 21 -7.45 -5.35 18.23
N PRO A 22 -6.78 -4.25 17.80
CA PRO A 22 -7.40 -2.94 17.83
C PRO A 22 -8.76 -3.05 17.16
N GLY A 23 -9.80 -2.47 17.78
CA GLY A 23 -11.09 -2.30 17.13
C GLY A 23 -10.89 -1.69 15.75
N ALA A 24 -11.76 -2.04 14.79
CA ALA A 24 -11.63 -1.58 13.42
C ALA A 24 -11.34 -0.06 13.40
N PRO A 25 -10.26 0.39 12.73
CA PRO A 25 -9.90 1.80 12.74
C PRO A 25 -11.06 2.63 12.16
N SER A 26 -11.27 3.84 12.70
CA SER A 26 -12.32 4.71 12.21
C SER A 26 -12.09 5.04 10.73
N LEU A 27 -13.17 5.13 9.96
CA LEU A 27 -13.11 5.45 8.52
C LEU A 27 -12.35 6.76 8.27
N VAL A 28 -12.52 7.74 9.16
CA VAL A 28 -11.81 9.02 9.12
C VAL A 28 -10.31 8.83 9.28
N LYS A 29 -9.86 7.95 10.19
CA LYS A 29 -8.43 7.67 10.39
C LYS A 29 -7.82 6.99 9.16
N LEU A 30 -8.49 5.98 8.61
CA LEU A 30 -8.07 5.31 7.38
C LEU A 30 -7.97 6.29 6.20
N PHE A 31 -8.95 7.18 6.04
CA PHE A 31 -8.93 8.21 5.02
C PHE A 31 -7.77 9.19 5.23
N ALA A 32 -7.57 9.67 6.47
CA ALA A 32 -6.49 10.60 6.79
C ALA A 32 -5.09 9.99 6.55
N GLU A 33 -4.86 8.73 6.92
CA GLU A 33 -3.61 8.03 6.61
C GLU A 33 -3.38 7.92 5.10
N GLY A 34 -4.42 7.57 4.33
CA GLY A 34 -4.34 7.51 2.86
C GLY A 34 -4.10 8.88 2.22
N ALA A 35 -4.77 9.92 2.71
CA ALA A 35 -4.63 11.28 2.23
C ALA A 35 -3.23 11.83 2.53
N LEU A 36 -2.74 11.62 3.76
CA LEU A 36 -1.40 12.05 4.17
C LEU A 36 -0.33 11.31 3.36
N SER A 37 -0.46 9.99 3.18
CA SER A 37 0.43 9.20 2.32
C SER A 37 0.46 9.71 0.88
N ASN A 38 -0.69 10.14 0.34
CA ASN A 38 -0.77 10.70 -1.00
C ASN A 38 -0.12 12.09 -1.09
N LEU A 39 -0.39 12.99 -0.13
CA LEU A 39 0.19 14.33 -0.04
C LEU A 39 1.71 14.30 0.17
N SER A 40 2.19 13.36 0.99
CA SER A 40 3.62 13.16 1.25
C SER A 40 4.35 12.54 0.07
N ASN A 41 3.66 12.10 -0.99
CA ASN A 41 4.30 11.55 -2.18
C ASN A 41 4.63 12.68 -3.18
N PRO A 42 5.89 13.16 -3.25
CA PRO A 42 6.23 14.31 -4.07
C PRO A 42 6.02 14.06 -5.57
N LYS A 43 5.92 12.80 -6.00
CA LYS A 43 5.65 12.45 -7.40
C LYS A 43 4.34 13.02 -7.89
N VAL A 44 3.31 13.00 -7.06
CA VAL A 44 1.98 13.51 -7.42
C VAL A 44 2.07 15.02 -7.58
N THR A 45 2.60 15.72 -6.57
CA THR A 45 2.76 17.17 -6.61
C THR A 45 3.58 17.65 -7.80
N ILE A 46 4.73 17.02 -8.07
CA ILE A 46 5.59 17.35 -9.21
C ILE A 46 4.87 17.05 -10.53
N PHE A 47 4.14 15.94 -10.64
CA PHE A 47 3.36 15.62 -11.84
C PHE A 47 2.33 16.71 -12.14
N TYR A 48 1.53 17.12 -11.14
CA TYR A 48 0.52 18.16 -11.32
C TYR A 48 1.13 19.50 -11.73
N LEU A 49 2.22 19.92 -11.07
CA LEU A 49 2.91 21.18 -11.38
C LEU A 49 3.60 21.16 -12.75
N ALA A 50 4.08 20.00 -13.20
CA ALA A 50 4.74 19.87 -14.50
C ALA A 50 3.76 19.70 -15.66
N PHE A 51 2.67 18.95 -15.48
CA PHE A 51 1.73 18.61 -16.56
C PHE A 51 0.55 19.58 -16.67
N LEU A 52 -0.10 19.97 -15.57
CA LEU A 52 -1.34 20.76 -15.69
C LEU A 52 -1.14 22.13 -16.35
N PRO A 53 -0.08 22.91 -16.02
CA PRO A 53 0.14 24.20 -16.68
C PRO A 53 0.37 24.09 -18.18
N GLN A 54 0.85 22.95 -18.68
CA GLN A 54 1.07 22.73 -20.12
C GLN A 54 -0.23 22.67 -20.92
N PHE A 55 -1.37 22.43 -20.27
CA PHE A 55 -2.70 22.40 -20.90
C PHE A 55 -3.44 23.74 -20.79
N VAL A 56 -2.84 24.75 -20.16
CA VAL A 56 -3.42 26.09 -20.03
C VAL A 56 -2.82 27.00 -21.11
N PRO A 57 -3.64 27.57 -22.00
CA PRO A 57 -3.17 28.55 -22.98
C PRO A 57 -2.54 29.77 -22.29
N ALA A 58 -1.47 30.31 -22.88
CA ALA A 58 -0.76 31.47 -22.32
C ALA A 58 -1.62 32.75 -22.29
N ASP A 59 -2.65 32.82 -23.14
CA ASP A 59 -3.61 33.91 -23.31
C ASP A 59 -4.93 33.67 -22.57
N ALA A 60 -5.00 32.65 -21.70
CA ALA A 60 -6.21 32.37 -20.93
C ALA A 60 -6.58 33.55 -20.02
N GLU A 61 -7.84 34.00 -20.08
CA GLU A 61 -8.32 35.08 -19.22
C GLU A 61 -8.22 34.72 -17.73
N HIS A 62 -8.50 33.45 -17.37
CA HIS A 62 -8.55 32.96 -15.98
C HIS A 62 -7.75 31.65 -15.79
N PRO A 63 -6.41 31.69 -15.84
CA PRO A 63 -5.56 30.49 -15.86
C PRO A 63 -5.65 29.68 -14.56
N THR A 64 -5.80 30.33 -13.41
CA THR A 64 -5.94 29.65 -12.11
C THR A 64 -7.23 28.82 -12.04
N LEU A 65 -8.34 29.34 -12.58
CA LEU A 65 -9.62 28.63 -12.57
C LEU A 65 -9.57 27.40 -13.48
N LEU A 66 -8.90 27.54 -14.63
CA LEU A 66 -8.68 26.41 -15.55
C LEU A 66 -7.78 25.33 -14.93
N LEU A 67 -6.70 25.72 -14.22
CA LEU A 67 -5.85 24.80 -13.47
C LEU A 67 -6.63 24.03 -12.40
N VAL A 68 -7.47 24.71 -11.62
CA VAL A 68 -8.32 24.08 -10.61
C VAL A 68 -9.29 23.11 -11.27
N ALA A 69 -9.95 23.51 -12.36
CA ALA A 69 -10.88 22.64 -13.09
C ALA A 69 -10.18 21.38 -13.63
N LEU A 70 -9.02 21.52 -14.27
CA LEU A 70 -8.24 20.39 -14.78
C LEU A 70 -7.76 19.46 -13.65
N GLY A 71 -7.29 20.05 -12.54
CA GLY A 71 -6.87 19.30 -11.37
C GLY A 71 -8.00 18.54 -10.71
N THR A 72 -9.18 19.14 -10.60
CA THR A 72 -10.39 18.48 -10.11
C THR A 72 -10.82 17.35 -11.05
N ALA A 73 -10.86 17.57 -12.37
CA ALA A 73 -11.22 16.55 -13.33
C ALA A 73 -10.29 15.33 -13.26
N PHE A 74 -8.98 15.57 -13.21
CA PHE A 74 -7.99 14.50 -13.08
C PHE A 74 -8.06 13.80 -11.69
N SER A 75 -8.35 14.55 -10.62
CA SER A 75 -8.58 13.99 -9.28
C SER A 75 -9.79 13.06 -9.26
N LEU A 76 -10.90 13.45 -9.90
CA LEU A 76 -12.10 12.62 -10.02
C LEU A 76 -11.85 11.35 -10.83
N LEU A 77 -11.13 11.45 -11.95
CA LEU A 77 -10.71 10.29 -12.74
C LEU A 77 -9.84 9.34 -11.89
N THR A 78 -8.87 9.89 -11.16
CA THR A 78 -8.00 9.11 -10.28
C THR A 78 -8.81 8.44 -9.16
N LEU A 79 -9.76 9.15 -8.56
CA LEU A 79 -10.64 8.61 -7.53
C LEU A 79 -11.51 7.47 -8.08
N LEU A 80 -12.07 7.62 -9.29
CA LEU A 80 -12.85 6.58 -9.95
C LEU A 80 -12.03 5.31 -10.13
N VAL A 81 -10.84 5.43 -10.73
CA VAL A 81 -9.97 4.27 -11.01
C VAL A 81 -9.48 3.62 -9.73
N LYS A 82 -8.95 4.39 -8.78
CA LYS A 82 -8.45 3.86 -7.50
C LYS A 82 -9.57 3.32 -6.63
N GLY A 83 -10.74 3.94 -6.65
CA GLY A 83 -11.94 3.49 -5.95
C GLY A 83 -12.41 2.15 -6.50
N LEU A 84 -12.46 1.99 -7.83
CA LEU A 84 -12.84 0.75 -8.48
C LEU A 84 -11.86 -0.38 -8.14
N VAL A 85 -10.55 -0.10 -8.22
CA VAL A 85 -9.51 -1.04 -7.80
C VAL A 85 -9.67 -1.41 -6.33
N GLY A 86 -9.87 -0.44 -5.44
CA GLY A 86 -10.06 -0.67 -4.00
C GLY A 86 -11.29 -1.53 -3.70
N PHE A 87 -12.41 -1.26 -4.36
CA PHE A 87 -13.64 -2.03 -4.24
C PHE A 87 -13.44 -3.48 -4.67
N PHE A 88 -12.88 -3.71 -5.87
CA PHE A 88 -12.59 -5.07 -6.35
C PHE A 88 -11.54 -5.77 -5.50
N SER A 89 -10.54 -5.05 -4.97
CA SER A 89 -9.54 -5.63 -4.06
C SER A 89 -10.20 -6.12 -2.76
N GLY A 90 -11.19 -5.39 -2.23
CA GLY A 90 -11.98 -5.81 -1.07
C GLY A 90 -12.76 -7.09 -1.34
N ALA A 91 -13.48 -7.14 -2.47
CA ALA A 91 -14.22 -8.33 -2.90
C ALA A 91 -13.28 -9.54 -3.13
N LEU A 92 -12.16 -9.34 -3.83
CA LEU A 92 -11.17 -10.37 -4.09
C LEU A 92 -10.51 -10.85 -2.79
N SER A 93 -10.23 -9.96 -1.84
CA SER A 93 -9.67 -10.31 -0.53
C SER A 93 -10.65 -11.14 0.32
N ALA A 94 -11.96 -10.85 0.26
CA ALA A 94 -12.97 -11.70 0.87
C ALA A 94 -12.97 -13.11 0.26
N TRP A 95 -12.89 -13.22 -1.07
CA TRP A 95 -12.83 -14.51 -1.76
C TRP A 95 -11.53 -15.30 -1.48
N LEU A 96 -10.37 -14.64 -1.49
CA LEU A 96 -9.06 -15.24 -1.23
C LEU A 96 -8.93 -15.81 0.18
N ARG A 97 -9.60 -15.21 1.17
CA ARG A 97 -9.61 -15.71 2.56
C ARG A 97 -10.21 -17.11 2.69
N GLY A 98 -11.10 -17.52 1.77
CA GLY A 98 -11.61 -18.88 1.69
C GLY A 98 -10.65 -19.89 1.04
N ARG A 99 -9.52 -19.45 0.45
CA ARG A 99 -8.61 -20.29 -0.34
C ARG A 99 -7.13 -20.08 0.06
N PRO A 100 -6.69 -20.65 1.20
CA PRO A 100 -5.36 -20.42 1.75
C PRO A 100 -4.20 -20.83 0.83
N ARG A 101 -4.40 -21.85 -0.03
CA ARG A 101 -3.39 -22.27 -1.03
C ARG A 101 -3.13 -21.20 -2.09
N VAL A 102 -4.18 -20.50 -2.55
CA VAL A 102 -4.07 -19.44 -3.55
C VAL A 102 -3.36 -18.22 -2.93
N LEU A 103 -3.76 -17.83 -1.73
CA LEU A 103 -3.13 -16.71 -1.01
C LEU A 103 -1.64 -16.97 -0.78
N THR A 104 -1.26 -18.20 -0.41
CA THR A 104 0.14 -18.60 -0.27
C THR A 104 0.90 -18.50 -1.59
N GLY A 105 0.29 -18.89 -2.72
CA GLY A 105 0.86 -18.73 -4.06
C GLY A 105 1.10 -17.27 -4.44
N VAL A 106 0.14 -16.38 -4.15
CA VAL A 106 0.26 -14.93 -4.38
C VAL A 106 1.42 -14.34 -3.57
N HIS A 107 1.55 -14.71 -2.29
CA HIS A 107 2.65 -14.22 -1.46
C HIS A 107 4.01 -14.73 -1.94
N ARG A 108 4.12 -16.01 -2.31
CA ARG A 108 5.37 -16.60 -2.82
C ARG A 108 5.82 -15.98 -4.14
N THR A 109 4.88 -15.77 -5.06
CA THR A 109 5.19 -15.16 -6.37
C THR A 109 5.61 -13.70 -6.20
N SER A 110 4.89 -12.91 -5.41
CA SER A 110 5.27 -11.52 -5.10
C SER A 110 6.66 -11.42 -4.46
N GLY A 111 6.95 -12.26 -3.45
CA GLY A 111 8.27 -12.34 -2.83
C GLY A 111 9.36 -12.76 -3.80
N ALA A 112 9.11 -13.76 -4.65
CA ALA A 112 10.05 -14.21 -5.67
C ALA A 112 10.36 -13.10 -6.69
N VAL A 113 9.35 -12.33 -7.12
CA VAL A 113 9.54 -11.18 -8.02
C VAL A 113 10.37 -10.09 -7.34
N MET A 114 10.10 -9.77 -6.08
CA MET A 114 10.90 -8.78 -5.33
C MET A 114 12.36 -9.22 -5.16
N VAL A 115 12.61 -10.49 -4.80
CA VAL A 115 13.96 -11.03 -4.70
C VAL A 115 14.65 -11.01 -6.06
N GLY A 116 13.96 -11.42 -7.13
CA GLY A 116 14.49 -11.38 -8.49
C GLY A 116 14.85 -9.96 -8.95
N LEU A 117 13.97 -8.98 -8.67
CA LEU A 117 14.24 -7.56 -8.95
C LEU A 117 15.39 -7.03 -8.10
N GLY A 118 15.49 -7.43 -6.82
CA GLY A 118 16.59 -7.03 -5.94
C GLY A 118 17.94 -7.59 -6.39
N ILE A 119 17.98 -8.86 -6.81
CA ILE A 119 19.17 -9.48 -7.41
C ILE A 119 19.53 -8.76 -8.71
N LYS A 120 18.54 -8.53 -9.59
CA LYS A 120 18.76 -7.79 -10.84
C LYS A 120 19.39 -6.43 -10.54
N LEU A 121 18.81 -5.67 -9.62
CA LEU A 121 19.31 -4.34 -9.23
C LEU A 121 20.71 -4.40 -8.61
N ALA A 122 21.01 -5.42 -7.80
CA ALA A 122 22.33 -5.60 -7.20
C ALA A 122 23.40 -5.95 -8.23
N LEU A 123 23.01 -6.64 -9.31
CA LEU A 123 23.88 -6.98 -10.44
C LEU A 123 23.92 -5.88 -11.50
N GLU A 124 22.96 -4.95 -11.48
CA GLU A 124 22.88 -3.79 -12.36
C GLU A 124 23.98 -2.80 -11.97
N ARG A 125 25.17 -3.02 -12.53
CA ARG A 125 26.27 -2.06 -12.47
C ARG A 125 25.80 -0.81 -13.21
N ARG A 126 25.81 0.33 -12.50
CA ARG A 126 25.69 1.66 -13.10
C ARG A 126 26.89 1.85 -14.04
N THR A 127 26.72 1.50 -15.31
CA THR A 127 27.52 2.02 -16.42
C THR A 127 27.08 3.43 -16.75
#